data_AF-A0A2E0L7D5-F1
#
_entry.id   AF-A0A2E0L7D5-F1
#
_cell.length_a   1.000
_cell.length_b   1.000
_cell.length_c   1.000
_cell.angle_alpha   90.00
_cell.angle_beta   90.00
_cell.angle_gamma   90.00
#
_symmetry.space_group_name_H-M   'P 1'
#
loop_
_entity.id
_entity.type
_entity.pdbx_description
1 polymer ?
#
loop_
_entity_poly.entity_id
_entity_poly.type
_entity_poly.pdbx_seq_one_letter_code
_entity_poly.pdbx_strand_id
1 'polypeptide(L)'
;MSTPDLHTHVKTLKTRMERAWPSIRKGGSDEQRQLLGAMYDSLTLAERLYIFPPTDPQQNWDQWRHDVIRPLSLCINSAELLLTDEDPPLTDEQRHDIQAVFDQAIALSRTIDNLYAQRATYMR
;
A
#
# COMPACT_ATOMS: atom_id res chain seq x y z
N MET A 1 -14.61 13.80 1.88
CA MET A 1 -13.66 13.39 0.82
C MET A 1 -14.35 12.36 -0.05
N SER A 2 -14.29 12.50 -1.36
CA SER A 2 -15.00 11.63 -2.30
C SER A 2 -14.11 10.45 -2.71
N THR A 3 -14.69 9.25 -2.68
CA THR A 3 -14.19 7.96 -3.20
C THR A 3 -13.26 8.00 -4.43
N PRO A 4 -13.42 8.91 -5.43
CA PRO A 4 -12.47 9.10 -6.53
C PRO A 4 -11.00 9.35 -6.15
N ASP A 5 -10.70 9.93 -4.99
CA ASP A 5 -9.31 10.16 -4.57
C ASP A 5 -8.60 8.82 -4.26
N LEU A 6 -9.28 7.91 -3.56
CA LEU A 6 -8.69 6.64 -3.11
C LEU A 6 -8.31 5.74 -4.29
N HIS A 7 -9.20 5.60 -5.28
CA HIS A 7 -8.94 4.81 -6.47
C HIS A 7 -7.77 5.37 -7.30
N THR A 8 -7.65 6.70 -7.38
CA THR A 8 -6.52 7.38 -8.05
C THR A 8 -5.21 7.12 -7.31
N HIS A 9 -5.22 7.17 -5.98
CA HIS A 9 -4.04 6.86 -5.16
C HIS A 9 -3.61 5.39 -5.29
N VAL A 10 -4.56 4.45 -5.23
CA VAL A 10 -4.29 3.00 -5.38
C VAL A 10 -3.67 2.71 -6.76
N LYS A 11 -4.26 3.23 -7.83
CA LYS A 11 -3.71 3.07 -9.19
C LYS A 11 -2.31 3.66 -9.34
N THR A 12 -2.12 4.88 -8.83
CA THR A 12 -0.83 5.57 -8.88
C THR A 12 0.26 4.77 -8.15
N LEU A 13 -0.07 4.23 -6.97
CA LEU A 13 0.85 3.41 -6.20
C LEU A 13 1.17 2.10 -6.92
N LYS A 14 0.17 1.38 -7.46
CA LYS A 14 0.40 0.16 -8.24
C LYS A 14 1.29 0.39 -9.46
N THR A 15 1.04 1.44 -10.24
CA THR A 15 1.89 1.77 -11.39
C THR A 15 3.33 2.05 -10.99
N ARG A 16 3.56 2.70 -9.84
CA ARG A 16 4.92 2.92 -9.34
C ARG A 16 5.57 1.63 -8.85
N MET A 17 4.82 0.77 -8.17
CA MET A 17 5.31 -0.54 -7.77
C MET A 17 5.71 -1.39 -8.97
N GLU A 18 4.90 -1.39 -10.03
CA GLU A 18 5.20 -2.12 -11.28
C GLU A 18 6.47 -1.60 -11.96
N ARG A 19 6.76 -0.29 -11.85
CA ARG A 19 8.00 0.31 -12.34
C ARG A 19 9.22 -0.05 -11.49
N ALA A 20 9.06 -0.07 -10.17
CA ALA A 20 10.12 -0.38 -9.21
C ALA A 20 10.42 -1.89 -9.14
N TRP A 21 9.44 -2.73 -9.51
CA TRP A 21 9.51 -4.20 -9.37
C TRP A 21 10.70 -4.87 -10.06
N PRO A 22 11.10 -4.52 -11.30
CA PRO A 22 12.28 -5.11 -11.94
C PRO A 22 13.57 -4.84 -11.16
N SER A 23 13.73 -3.62 -10.65
CA SER A 23 14.89 -3.17 -9.87
C SER A 23 15.01 -3.96 -8.56
N ILE A 24 13.90 -4.16 -7.85
CA ILE A 24 13.86 -4.90 -6.59
C ILE A 24 14.00 -6.41 -6.81
N ARG A 25 13.36 -6.96 -7.85
CA ARG A 25 13.47 -8.40 -8.17
C ARG A 25 14.91 -8.83 -8.44
N LYS A 26 15.71 -7.93 -9.03
CA LYS A 26 17.10 -8.21 -9.41
C LYS A 26 18.09 -8.10 -8.27
N GLY A 27 17.85 -7.25 -7.27
CA GLY A 27 18.86 -6.95 -6.25
C GLY A 27 18.36 -6.68 -4.83
N GLY A 28 17.06 -6.82 -4.56
CA GLY A 28 16.52 -6.68 -3.22
C GLY A 28 16.55 -7.99 -2.42
N SER A 29 16.56 -7.87 -1.09
CA SER A 29 16.45 -9.01 -0.15
C SER A 29 15.12 -9.75 -0.32
N ASP A 30 15.04 -10.96 0.23
CA ASP A 30 13.80 -11.75 0.18
C ASP A 30 12.68 -11.03 0.96
N GLU A 31 13.03 -10.37 2.07
CA GLU A 31 12.14 -9.57 2.91
C GLU A 31 11.60 -8.35 2.14
N GLN A 32 12.47 -7.63 1.41
CA GLN A 32 12.06 -6.52 0.54
C GLN A 32 11.07 -6.98 -0.53
N ARG A 33 11.36 -8.12 -1.17
CA ARG A 33 10.48 -8.71 -2.19
C ARG A 33 9.14 -9.16 -1.60
N GLN A 34 9.14 -9.78 -0.43
CA GLN A 34 7.93 -10.21 0.27
C GLN A 34 7.07 -9.02 0.69
N LEU A 35 7.66 -7.96 1.23
CA LEU A 35 6.92 -6.78 1.67
C LEU A 35 6.23 -6.08 0.50
N LEU A 36 6.97 -5.86 -0.60
CA LEU A 36 6.41 -5.24 -1.80
C LEU A 36 5.37 -6.13 -2.47
N GLY A 37 5.58 -7.45 -2.47
CA GLY A 37 4.55 -8.41 -2.91
C GLY A 37 3.26 -8.27 -2.10
N ALA A 38 3.36 -8.30 -0.76
CA ALA A 38 2.22 -8.14 0.14
C ALA A 38 1.49 -6.80 -0.05
N MET A 39 2.25 -5.72 -0.26
CA MET A 39 1.68 -4.41 -0.57
C MET A 39 0.93 -4.42 -1.92
N TYR A 40 1.48 -5.08 -2.95
CA TYR A 40 0.84 -5.18 -4.26
C TYR A 40 -0.47 -5.98 -4.21
N ASP A 41 -0.48 -7.08 -3.46
CA ASP A 41 -1.66 -7.91 -3.24
C ASP A 41 -2.76 -7.12 -2.52
N SER A 42 -2.39 -6.37 -1.49
CA SER A 42 -3.31 -5.49 -0.74
C SER A 42 -3.95 -4.43 -1.64
N LEU A 43 -3.17 -3.82 -2.54
CA LEU A 43 -3.68 -2.83 -3.50
C LEU A 43 -4.57 -3.46 -4.58
N THR A 44 -4.27 -4.68 -4.98
CA THR A 44 -5.10 -5.43 -5.93
C THR A 44 -6.46 -5.79 -5.31
N LEU A 45 -6.48 -6.14 -4.03
CA LEU A 45 -7.72 -6.32 -3.28
C LEU A 45 -8.49 -5.00 -3.15
N ALA A 46 -7.80 -3.88 -2.90
CA ALA A 46 -8.41 -2.56 -2.87
C ALA A 46 -9.12 -2.19 -4.18
N GLU A 47 -8.48 -2.43 -5.33
CA GLU A 47 -9.10 -2.22 -6.65
C GLU A 47 -10.33 -3.11 -6.83
N ARG A 48 -10.24 -4.38 -6.44
CA ARG A 48 -11.35 -5.32 -6.53
C ARG A 48 -12.55 -4.87 -5.69
N LEU A 49 -12.32 -4.45 -4.44
CA LEU A 49 -13.38 -3.95 -3.55
C LEU A 49 -13.99 -2.64 -4.06
N TYR A 50 -13.23 -1.84 -4.80
CA TYR A 50 -13.74 -0.63 -5.43
C TYR A 50 -14.66 -0.93 -6.62
N ILE A 51 -14.25 -1.86 -7.50
CA ILE A 51 -15.02 -2.23 -8.70
C ILE A 51 -16.23 -3.09 -8.33
N PHE A 52 -16.06 -3.99 -7.35
CA PHE A 52 -17.05 -4.97 -6.92
C PHE A 52 -17.25 -4.92 -5.40
N PRO A 53 -17.80 -3.83 -4.86
CA PRO A 53 -18.06 -3.74 -3.43
C PRO A 53 -19.12 -4.76 -3.01
N PRO A 54 -18.94 -5.46 -1.87
CA PRO A 54 -20.00 -6.23 -1.25
C PRO A 54 -21.26 -5.37 -1.05
N THR A 55 -22.43 -6.00 -1.20
CA THR A 55 -23.72 -5.33 -1.05
C THR A 55 -23.99 -4.91 0.40
N ASP A 56 -23.46 -5.66 1.37
CA ASP A 56 -23.51 -5.30 2.79
C ASP A 56 -22.44 -4.24 3.12
N PRO A 57 -22.82 -3.03 3.55
CA PRO A 57 -21.89 -1.96 3.93
C PRO A 57 -20.95 -2.31 5.09
N GLN A 58 -21.35 -3.21 5.99
CA GLN A 58 -20.52 -3.66 7.11
C GLN A 58 -19.49 -4.67 6.62
N GLN A 59 -19.90 -5.67 5.85
CA GLN A 59 -18.99 -6.63 5.23
C GLN A 59 -17.97 -5.95 4.31
N ASN A 60 -18.41 -5.01 3.46
CA ASN A 60 -17.52 -4.23 2.60
C ASN A 60 -16.46 -3.49 3.45
N TRP A 61 -16.89 -2.88 4.55
CA TRP A 61 -15.98 -2.18 5.45
C TRP A 61 -15.00 -3.11 6.15
N ASP A 62 -15.45 -4.27 6.61
CA ASP A 62 -14.58 -5.23 7.27
C ASP A 62 -13.53 -5.78 6.29
N GLN A 63 -13.89 -6.03 5.03
CA GLN A 63 -12.91 -6.39 3.99
C GLN A 63 -11.90 -5.28 3.72
N TRP A 64 -12.35 -4.03 3.57
CA TRP A 64 -11.43 -2.90 3.46
C TRP A 64 -10.49 -2.83 4.67
N ARG A 65 -11.01 -2.97 5.88
CA ARG A 65 -10.22 -2.88 7.10
C ARG A 65 -9.19 -4.00 7.23
N HIS A 66 -9.60 -5.24 7.03
CA HIS A 66 -8.79 -6.42 7.31
C HIS A 66 -7.85 -6.80 6.17
N ASP A 67 -8.31 -6.64 4.93
CA ASP A 67 -7.60 -7.16 3.76
C ASP A 67 -6.82 -6.07 3.00
N VAL A 68 -7.11 -4.80 3.27
CA VAL A 68 -6.44 -3.66 2.60
C VAL A 68 -5.73 -2.76 3.61
N ILE A 69 -6.47 -2.16 4.55
CA ILE A 69 -5.95 -1.13 5.45
C ILE A 69 -4.87 -1.70 6.36
N ARG A 70 -5.18 -2.76 7.10
CA ARG A 70 -4.24 -3.34 8.09
C ARG A 70 -2.95 -3.88 7.45
N PRO A 71 -3.00 -4.65 6.34
CA PRO A 71 -1.78 -5.10 5.67
C PRO A 71 -0.94 -3.95 5.10
N LEU A 72 -1.57 -2.92 4.50
CA LEU A 72 -0.86 -1.74 4.00
C LEU A 72 -0.14 -1.00 5.13
N SER A 73 -0.80 -0.76 6.27
CA SER A 73 -0.15 -0.12 7.42
C SER A 73 1.05 -0.92 7.94
N LEU A 74 0.97 -2.25 7.97
CA LEU A 74 2.10 -3.10 8.33
C LEU A 74 3.25 -2.97 7.34
N CYS A 75 2.95 -2.96 6.03
CA CYS A 75 3.95 -2.76 4.99
C CYS A 75 4.66 -1.41 5.15
N ILE A 76 3.91 -0.34 5.39
CA ILE A 76 4.45 1.02 5.57
C ILE A 76 5.31 1.12 6.82
N ASN A 77 4.87 0.56 7.95
CA ASN A 77 5.64 0.59 9.18
C ASN A 77 6.92 -0.25 9.12
N SER A 78 6.95 -1.25 8.26
CA SER A 78 8.13 -2.10 8.05
C SER A 78 9.06 -1.56 6.95
N ALA A 79 8.65 -0.51 6.25
CA ALA A 79 9.37 0.08 5.12
C ALA A 79 10.73 0.66 5.51
N GLU A 80 10.77 1.40 6.62
CA GLU A 80 11.98 2.06 7.11
C GLU A 80 13.07 1.02 7.40
N LEU A 81 12.71 -0.10 8.03
CA LEU A 81 13.61 -1.21 8.33
C LEU A 81 14.24 -1.81 7.06
N LEU A 82 13.49 -1.85 5.95
CA LEU A 82 13.94 -2.45 4.69
C LEU A 82 14.77 -1.49 3.84
N LEU A 83 14.55 -0.18 3.94
CA LEU A 83 15.36 0.84 3.25
C LEU A 83 16.76 1.00 3.89
N THR A 84 16.88 0.65 5.17
CA THR A 84 18.12 0.68 5.92
C THR A 84 18.88 -0.64 5.91
N ASP A 85 18.36 -1.66 5.22
CA ASP A 85 19.03 -2.95 5.11
C ASP A 85 20.34 -2.80 4.31
N GLU A 86 21.45 -3.19 4.93
CA GLU A 86 22.81 -2.98 4.39
C GLU A 86 23.32 -4.17 3.57
N ASP A 87 22.62 -5.33 3.59
CA ASP A 87 23.12 -6.57 2.96
C ASP A 87 22.03 -7.34 2.16
N PRO A 88 22.04 -7.30 0.81
CA PRO A 88 22.95 -6.56 -0.07
C PRO A 88 22.55 -5.07 -0.18
N PRO A 89 23.53 -4.15 -0.32
CA PRO A 89 23.24 -2.73 -0.40
C PRO A 89 22.56 -2.39 -1.74
N LEU A 90 21.41 -1.71 -1.65
CA LEU A 90 20.69 -1.17 -2.81
C LEU A 90 21.54 -0.11 -3.54
N THR A 91 21.50 -0.10 -4.88
CA THR A 91 22.02 1.02 -5.67
C THR A 91 21.22 2.29 -5.41
N ASP A 92 21.78 3.46 -5.73
CA ASP A 92 21.07 4.74 -5.59
C ASP A 92 19.76 4.78 -6.36
N GLU A 93 19.73 4.19 -7.57
CA GLU A 93 18.54 4.08 -8.41
C GLU A 93 17.47 3.18 -7.75
N GLN A 94 17.88 2.01 -7.23
CA GLN A 94 16.97 1.12 -6.51
C GLN A 94 16.42 1.77 -5.24
N ARG A 95 17.26 2.46 -4.48
CA ARG A 95 16.86 3.20 -3.29
C ARG A 95 15.86 4.30 -3.63
N HIS A 96 16.08 5.03 -4.71
CA HIS A 96 15.17 6.06 -5.19
C HIS A 96 13.80 5.48 -5.61
N ASP A 97 13.80 4.39 -6.38
CA ASP A 97 12.57 3.70 -6.80
C ASP A 97 11.75 3.21 -5.60
N ILE A 98 12.42 2.57 -4.64
CA ILE A 98 11.78 2.04 -3.42
C ILE A 98 11.26 3.19 -2.55
N GLN A 99 12.04 4.27 -2.36
CA GLN A 99 11.60 5.46 -1.63
C GLN A 99 10.35 6.08 -2.26
N ALA A 100 10.32 6.20 -3.59
CA ALA A 100 9.18 6.75 -4.31
C ALA A 100 7.90 5.90 -4.16
N VAL A 101 8.05 4.58 -4.02
CA VAL A 101 6.94 3.68 -3.68
C VAL A 101 6.47 3.93 -2.25
N PHE A 102 7.39 4.06 -1.28
CA PHE A 102 7.04 4.27 0.12
C PHE A 102 6.43 5.64 0.40
N ASP A 103 6.93 6.71 -0.22
CA ASP A 103 6.33 8.06 -0.09
C ASP A 103 4.85 8.05 -0.51
N GLN A 104 4.53 7.29 -1.56
CA GLN A 104 3.15 7.13 -2.03
C GLN A 104 2.33 6.20 -1.14
N ALA A 105 2.94 5.17 -0.56
CA ALA A 105 2.29 4.33 0.44
C ALA A 105 1.94 5.15 1.69
N ILE A 106 2.83 6.03 2.17
CA ILE A 106 2.57 6.96 3.28
C ILE A 106 1.43 7.93 2.94
N ALA A 107 1.42 8.50 1.73
CA ALA A 107 0.32 9.35 1.28
C ALA A 107 -1.02 8.61 1.28
N LEU A 108 -1.02 7.35 0.83
CA LEU A 108 -2.19 6.47 0.88
C LEU A 108 -2.61 6.17 2.32
N SER A 109 -1.68 5.91 3.25
CA SER A 109 -1.99 5.68 4.68
C SER A 109 -2.73 6.87 5.28
N ARG A 110 -2.28 8.10 5.02
CA ARG A 110 -2.95 9.31 5.52
C ARG A 110 -4.38 9.42 4.99
N THR A 111 -4.59 9.09 3.71
CA THR A 111 -5.93 9.06 3.10
C THR A 111 -6.80 7.98 3.75
N ILE A 112 -6.24 6.80 4.01
CA ILE A 112 -6.91 5.69 4.70
C ILE A 112 -7.27 6.06 6.15
N ASP A 113 -6.36 6.66 6.91
CA ASP A 113 -6.58 7.10 8.28
C ASP A 113 -7.71 8.14 8.35
N ASN A 114 -7.73 9.08 7.39
CA ASN A 114 -8.82 10.05 7.27
C ASN A 114 -10.18 9.39 7.00
N LEU A 115 -10.22 8.36 6.14
CA LEU A 115 -11.43 7.59 5.88
C LEU A 115 -11.89 6.83 7.13
N TYR A 116 -10.95 6.24 7.87
CA TYR A 116 -11.23 5.54 9.13
C TYR A 116 -11.78 6.50 10.20
N ALA A 117 -11.13 7.64 10.41
CA ALA A 117 -11.53 8.64 11.39
C ALA A 117 -12.90 9.25 11.08
N GLN A 118 -13.18 9.54 9.80
CA GLN A 118 -14.50 10.01 9.37
C GLN A 118 -15.58 8.98 9.73
N ARG A 119 -15.36 7.70 9.43
CA ARG A 119 -16.36 6.65 9.69
C ARG A 119 -16.53 6.35 11.18
N ALA A 120 -15.46 6.34 11.97
CA ALA A 120 -15.53 6.19 13.42
C ALA A 120 -16.34 7.32 14.08
N THR A 121 -16.33 8.51 13.48
CA THR A 121 -17.14 9.66 13.91
C THR A 121 -18.62 9.48 13.54
N TYR A 122 -18.92 8.90 12.38
CA TYR A 122 -20.30 8.63 11.92
C TYR A 122 -20.99 7.44 12.60
N MET A 123 -20.22 6.54 13.23
CA MET A 123 -20.74 5.37 13.94
C MET A 123 -20.94 5.60 15.46
N ARG A 124 -20.71 6.83 15.94
CA ARG A 124 -21.09 7.29 17.29
C ARG A 124 -22.42 8.01 17.24
#